data_AF-A0AAF0LF98-F1
#
_entry.id   AF-A0AAF0LF98-F1
#
_cell.length_a   1.000
_cell.length_b   1.000
_cell.length_c   1.000
_cell.angle_alpha   90.00
_cell.angle_beta   90.00
_cell.angle_gamma   90.00
#
_symmetry.space_group_name_H-M   'P 1'
#
loop_
_entity.id
_entity.type
_entity.pdbx_description
1 polymer ?
#
loop_
_entity_poly.entity_id
_entity_poly.type
_entity_poly.pdbx_seq_one_letter_code
_entity_poly.pdbx_strand_id
1 'polypeptide(L)'
;MPVTPLEAATDVLDRAKALLALETSTTAEDVRTDIRRLARSMASASIDTFLHWRVARVDLYAPLPKELRKLDIPFGDLSAMARADVLARQQNVANKPIVKARNVLRERIIRDTYQSSRGVETALKMCGVSDCWSKLGSDLGEKKSDIIDHLNTLAHRRNAIVHEGDIQRKSKPHHITHQPLKRTEIDNELAWVRDFVEAMSRIV
;
A
#
# COMPACT_ATOMS: atom_id res chain seq x y z
N MET A 1 -5.09 -2.17 22.83
CA MET A 1 -5.88 -1.74 21.66
C MET A 1 -5.34 -2.43 20.43
N PRO A 2 -6.16 -2.83 19.44
CA PRO A 2 -5.64 -3.42 18.20
C PRO A 2 -4.87 -2.36 17.40
N VAL A 3 -3.75 -2.76 16.80
CA VAL A 3 -2.95 -1.90 15.91
C VAL A 3 -3.84 -1.26 14.84
N THR A 4 -3.68 0.03 14.56
CA THR A 4 -4.43 0.78 13.55
C THR A 4 -3.77 0.67 12.17
N PRO A 5 -4.49 0.94 11.06
CA PRO A 5 -3.87 1.01 9.74
C PRO A 5 -2.75 2.05 9.66
N LEU A 6 -2.93 3.19 10.33
CA LEU A 6 -1.91 4.24 10.41
C LEU A 6 -0.66 3.75 11.14
N GLU A 7 -0.81 3.17 12.34
CA GLU A 7 0.32 2.60 13.11
C GLU A 7 1.10 1.56 12.30
N ALA A 8 0.40 0.67 11.58
CA ALA A 8 1.03 -0.34 10.73
C ALA A 8 1.87 0.28 9.60
N ALA A 9 1.35 1.32 8.93
CA ALA A 9 2.06 2.01 7.87
C ALA A 9 3.23 2.85 8.39
N THR A 10 3.07 3.52 9.54
CA THR A 10 4.13 4.30 10.14
C THR A 10 5.27 3.44 10.67
N ASP A 11 5.00 2.22 11.15
CA ASP A 11 6.06 1.25 11.50
C ASP A 11 6.96 0.93 10.29
N VAL A 12 6.38 0.76 9.10
CA VAL A 12 7.16 0.55 7.86
C VAL A 12 8.05 1.77 7.56
N LEU A 13 7.53 2.98 7.71
CA LEU A 13 8.29 4.22 7.49
C LEU A 13 9.39 4.40 8.54
N ASP A 14 9.13 4.07 9.80
CA ASP A 14 10.12 4.17 10.88
C ASP A 14 11.24 3.15 10.71
N ARG A 15 10.93 1.95 10.24
CA ARG A 15 11.95 0.97 9.82
C ARG A 15 12.76 1.47 8.63
N ALA A 16 12.13 2.13 7.65
CA ALA A 16 12.85 2.72 6.53
C ALA A 16 13.86 3.79 7.00
N LYS A 17 13.45 4.67 7.94
CA LYS A 17 14.33 5.65 8.57
C LYS A 17 15.45 5.00 9.39
N ALA A 18 15.15 3.94 10.13
CA ALA A 18 16.15 3.19 10.90
C ALA A 18 17.20 2.53 9.99
N LEU A 19 16.79 1.96 8.86
CA LEU A 19 17.72 1.41 7.86
C LEU A 19 18.62 2.50 7.27
N LEU A 20 18.03 3.64 6.93
CA LEU A 20 18.77 4.80 6.48
C LEU A 20 19.80 5.27 7.52
N ALA A 21 19.56 5.14 8.82
CA ALA A 21 20.54 5.50 9.84
C ALA A 21 21.81 4.61 9.83
N LEU A 22 21.78 3.44 9.15
CA LEU A 22 22.95 2.58 8.95
C LEU A 22 23.89 3.10 7.85
N GLU A 23 23.44 4.10 7.08
CA GLU A 23 24.26 4.77 6.08
C GLU A 23 25.28 5.70 6.77
N THR A 24 26.53 5.27 6.83
CA THR A 24 27.63 6.04 7.45
C THR A 24 28.72 6.39 6.44
N SER A 25 29.64 7.29 6.80
CA SER A 25 30.80 7.62 5.96
C SER A 25 31.70 6.40 5.69
N THR A 26 31.72 5.43 6.62
CA THR A 26 32.46 4.17 6.53
C THR A 26 31.75 3.07 5.73
N THR A 27 30.46 3.23 5.45
CA THR A 27 29.71 2.28 4.61
C THR A 27 30.13 2.43 3.15
N ALA A 28 30.37 1.31 2.45
CA ALA A 28 30.69 1.31 1.03
C ALA A 28 29.58 1.97 0.18
N GLU A 29 29.95 2.72 -0.87
CA GLU A 29 29.00 3.57 -1.61
C GLU A 29 27.87 2.78 -2.30
N ASP A 30 28.19 1.61 -2.82
CA ASP A 30 27.21 0.67 -3.37
C ASP A 30 26.18 0.25 -2.32
N VAL A 31 26.65 -0.18 -1.15
CA VAL A 31 25.80 -0.53 -0.01
C VAL A 31 24.97 0.66 0.47
N ARG A 32 25.55 1.87 0.54
CA ARG A 32 24.79 3.09 0.86
C ARG A 32 23.66 3.32 -0.12
N THR A 33 23.92 3.14 -1.41
CA THR A 33 22.91 3.33 -2.44
C THR A 33 21.80 2.28 -2.34
N ASP A 34 22.14 1.03 -2.03
CA ASP A 34 21.16 -0.04 -1.84
C ASP A 34 20.30 0.15 -0.57
N ILE A 35 20.89 0.67 0.52
CA ILE A 35 20.15 1.10 1.71
C ILE A 35 19.10 2.16 1.32
N ARG A 36 19.48 3.16 0.52
CA ARG A 36 18.56 4.20 0.04
C ARG A 36 17.45 3.63 -0.86
N ARG A 37 17.77 2.69 -1.76
CA ARG A 37 16.78 1.99 -2.63
C ARG A 37 15.77 1.17 -1.82
N LEU A 38 16.25 0.47 -0.80
CA LEU A 38 15.42 -0.30 0.11
C LEU A 38 14.48 0.63 0.89
N ALA A 39 15.00 1.72 1.46
CA ALA A 39 14.19 2.70 2.17
C ALA A 39 13.09 3.32 1.28
N ARG A 40 13.41 3.65 0.01
CA ARG A 40 12.41 4.13 -0.96
C ARG A 40 11.34 3.07 -1.26
N SER A 41 11.74 1.82 -1.42
CA SER A 41 10.79 0.71 -1.62
C SER A 41 9.85 0.53 -0.42
N MET A 42 10.38 0.69 0.79
CA MET A 42 9.59 0.66 2.03
C MET A 42 8.62 1.85 2.14
N ALA A 43 9.01 3.04 1.67
CA ALA A 43 8.09 4.17 1.56
C ALA A 43 6.84 3.78 0.75
N SER A 44 7.04 3.23 -0.46
CA SER A 44 5.95 2.75 -1.30
C SER A 44 5.13 1.62 -0.65
N ALA A 45 5.79 0.71 0.09
CA ALA A 45 5.13 -0.37 0.82
C ALA A 45 4.28 0.12 2.00
N SER A 46 4.60 1.27 2.60
CA SER A 46 3.80 1.84 3.69
C SER A 46 2.41 2.28 3.22
N ILE A 47 2.31 2.81 1.98
CA ILE A 47 1.03 3.17 1.34
C ILE A 47 0.15 1.93 1.16
N ASP A 48 0.73 0.85 0.62
CA ASP A 48 0.03 -0.44 0.49
C ASP A 48 -0.40 -0.98 1.84
N THR A 49 0.49 -0.93 2.84
CA THR A 49 0.21 -1.42 4.19
C THR A 49 -1.00 -0.70 4.77
N PHE A 50 -1.03 0.64 4.69
CA PHE A 50 -2.17 1.42 5.13
C PHE A 50 -3.47 0.97 4.44
N LEU A 51 -3.45 0.89 3.10
CA LEU A 51 -4.64 0.62 2.31
C LEU A 51 -5.14 -0.82 2.45
N HIS A 52 -4.26 -1.83 2.48
CA HIS A 52 -4.63 -3.22 2.77
C HIS A 52 -5.30 -3.33 4.14
N TRP A 53 -4.71 -2.71 5.15
CA TRP A 53 -5.26 -2.73 6.50
C TRP A 53 -6.61 -2.01 6.59
N ARG A 54 -6.77 -0.92 5.84
CA ARG A 54 -8.03 -0.18 5.84
C ARG A 54 -9.13 -0.94 5.10
N VAL A 55 -8.87 -1.42 3.90
CA VAL A 55 -9.85 -2.19 3.10
C VAL A 55 -10.26 -3.46 3.85
N ALA A 56 -9.31 -4.13 4.53
CA ALA A 56 -9.61 -5.32 5.36
C ALA A 56 -10.55 -5.06 6.55
N ARG A 57 -10.78 -3.78 6.90
CA ARG A 57 -11.58 -3.34 8.06
C ARG A 57 -12.90 -2.70 7.67
N VAL A 58 -13.26 -2.67 6.38
CA VAL A 58 -14.57 -2.19 5.96
C VAL A 58 -15.68 -2.95 6.69
N ASP A 59 -16.73 -2.23 7.07
CA ASP A 59 -17.89 -2.83 7.70
C ASP A 59 -18.69 -3.64 6.67
N LEU A 60 -18.70 -4.96 6.85
CA LEU A 60 -19.40 -5.90 5.99
C LEU A 60 -20.89 -6.05 6.36
N TYR A 61 -21.34 -5.44 7.46
CA TYR A 61 -22.75 -5.37 7.83
C TYR A 61 -23.47 -4.19 7.19
N ALA A 62 -22.74 -3.12 6.85
CA ALA A 62 -23.27 -1.98 6.14
C ALA A 62 -23.39 -2.26 4.62
N PRO A 63 -24.20 -1.48 3.89
CA PRO A 63 -24.20 -1.52 2.43
C PRO A 63 -22.79 -1.33 1.87
N LEU A 64 -22.30 -2.34 1.12
CA LEU A 64 -20.94 -2.33 0.62
C LEU A 64 -20.69 -1.19 -0.37
N PRO A 65 -19.55 -0.47 -0.26
CA PRO A 65 -19.14 0.52 -1.25
C PRO A 65 -19.14 -0.03 -2.67
N LYS A 66 -19.45 0.83 -3.65
CA LYS A 66 -19.62 0.41 -5.06
C LYS A 66 -18.42 -0.34 -5.62
N GLU A 67 -17.19 0.11 -5.32
CA GLU A 67 -15.99 -0.57 -5.80
C GLU A 67 -15.73 -1.89 -5.08
N LEU A 68 -16.06 -1.98 -3.78
CA LEU A 68 -15.92 -3.22 -3.03
C LEU A 68 -16.86 -4.33 -3.54
N ARG A 69 -18.07 -3.95 -3.99
CA ARG A 69 -19.04 -4.88 -4.61
C ARG A 69 -18.57 -5.49 -5.92
N LYS A 70 -17.57 -4.90 -6.58
CA LYS A 70 -17.02 -5.40 -7.85
C LYS A 70 -15.84 -6.36 -7.65
N LEU A 71 -15.43 -6.63 -6.40
CA LEU A 71 -14.35 -7.57 -6.16
C LEU A 71 -14.71 -8.95 -6.69
N ASP A 72 -13.85 -9.46 -7.57
CA ASP A 72 -13.96 -10.84 -8.04
C ASP A 72 -13.60 -11.80 -6.91
N ILE A 73 -14.57 -12.61 -6.51
CA ILE A 73 -14.41 -13.66 -5.51
C ILE A 73 -14.49 -15.03 -6.20
N PRO A 74 -13.52 -15.95 -5.98
CA PRO A 74 -13.60 -17.30 -6.48
C PRO A 74 -14.91 -17.99 -6.06
N PHE A 75 -15.61 -18.61 -7.01
CA PHE A 75 -16.88 -19.31 -6.73
C PHE A 75 -16.72 -20.46 -5.72
N GLY A 76 -15.52 -21.06 -5.67
CA GLY A 76 -15.16 -22.06 -4.66
C GLY A 76 -15.31 -21.56 -3.22
N ASP A 77 -14.92 -20.30 -2.96
CA ASP A 77 -15.01 -19.70 -1.63
C ASP A 77 -16.47 -19.46 -1.23
N LEU A 78 -17.31 -19.02 -2.18
CA LEU A 78 -18.74 -18.87 -1.97
C LEU A 78 -19.40 -20.22 -1.65
N SER A 79 -19.07 -21.27 -2.42
CA SER A 79 -19.58 -22.63 -2.20
C SER A 79 -19.16 -23.19 -0.84
N ALA A 80 -17.89 -22.99 -0.46
CA ALA A 80 -17.36 -23.42 0.84
C ALA A 80 -18.06 -22.70 2.00
N MET A 81 -18.30 -21.39 1.89
CA MET A 81 -19.04 -20.62 2.88
C MET A 81 -20.48 -21.11 3.04
N ALA A 82 -21.18 -21.37 1.93
CA ALA A 82 -22.55 -21.89 1.95
C ALA A 82 -22.64 -23.28 2.60
N ARG A 83 -21.76 -24.22 2.20
CA ARG A 83 -21.70 -25.56 2.80
C ARG A 83 -21.43 -25.50 4.30
N ALA A 84 -20.50 -24.64 4.71
CA ALA A 84 -20.16 -24.50 6.12
C ALA A 84 -21.31 -23.88 6.95
N ASP A 85 -22.18 -23.07 6.35
CA ASP A 85 -23.39 -22.57 7.03
C ASP A 85 -24.44 -23.67 7.19
N VAL A 86 -24.68 -24.46 6.15
CA VAL A 86 -25.62 -25.60 6.20
C VAL A 86 -25.19 -26.63 7.25
N LEU A 87 -23.91 -27.02 7.26
CA LEU A 87 -23.37 -27.98 8.23
C LEU A 87 -23.48 -27.46 9.67
N ALA A 88 -23.19 -26.17 9.89
CA ALA A 88 -23.29 -25.59 11.23
C ALA A 88 -24.72 -25.61 11.77
N ARG A 89 -25.72 -25.34 10.92
CA ARG A 89 -27.15 -25.47 11.29
C ARG A 89 -27.53 -26.90 11.61
N GLN A 90 -27.08 -27.87 10.81
CA GLN A 90 -27.35 -29.30 11.05
C GLN A 90 -26.77 -29.80 12.38
N GLN A 91 -25.61 -29.28 12.77
CA GLN A 91 -24.91 -29.67 14.00
C GLN A 91 -25.29 -28.79 15.21
N ASN A 92 -26.18 -27.82 15.04
CA ASN A 92 -26.56 -26.83 16.04
C ASN A 92 -25.34 -26.11 16.68
N VAL A 93 -24.33 -25.79 15.85
CA VAL A 93 -23.12 -25.06 16.27
C VAL A 93 -23.13 -23.63 15.71
N ALA A 94 -22.56 -22.69 16.48
CA ALA A 94 -22.48 -21.30 16.07
C ALA A 94 -21.57 -21.14 14.84
N ASN A 95 -22.11 -20.56 13.75
CA ASN A 95 -21.33 -20.14 12.60
C ASN A 95 -21.00 -18.64 12.67
N LYS A 96 -19.87 -18.23 12.09
CA LYS A 96 -19.47 -16.82 11.95
C LYS A 96 -19.26 -16.46 10.47
N PRO A 97 -20.33 -16.33 9.66
CA PRO A 97 -20.22 -16.08 8.22
C PRO A 97 -19.39 -14.84 7.88
N ILE A 98 -19.56 -13.75 8.64
CA ILE A 98 -18.84 -12.49 8.39
C ILE A 98 -17.35 -12.61 8.65
N VAL A 99 -16.92 -13.45 9.58
CA VAL A 99 -15.49 -13.73 9.78
C VAL A 99 -14.91 -14.45 8.56
N LYS A 100 -15.66 -15.40 7.99
CA LYS A 100 -15.25 -16.10 6.75
C LYS A 100 -15.19 -15.14 5.56
N ALA A 101 -16.22 -14.32 5.36
CA ALA A 101 -16.23 -13.30 4.31
C ALA A 101 -15.04 -12.32 4.46
N ARG A 102 -14.70 -11.93 5.68
CA ARG A 102 -13.53 -11.08 5.96
C ARG A 102 -12.20 -11.77 5.63
N ASN A 103 -12.08 -13.07 5.87
CA ASN A 103 -10.88 -13.82 5.50
C ASN A 103 -10.73 -13.89 3.97
N VAL A 104 -11.81 -14.19 3.26
CA VAL A 104 -11.83 -14.18 1.79
C VAL A 104 -11.46 -12.80 1.25
N LEU A 105 -12.01 -11.72 1.83
CA LEU A 105 -11.65 -10.35 1.47
C LEU A 105 -10.15 -10.12 1.64
N ARG A 106 -9.56 -10.49 2.79
CA ARG A 106 -8.13 -10.32 3.08
C ARG A 106 -7.26 -11.08 2.09
N GLU A 107 -7.59 -12.34 1.81
CA GLU A 107 -6.87 -13.19 0.86
C GLU A 107 -6.92 -12.66 -0.57
N ARG A 108 -8.02 -11.98 -0.94
CA ARG A 108 -8.17 -11.34 -2.23
C ARG A 108 -7.37 -10.05 -2.34
N ILE A 109 -7.51 -9.14 -1.37
CA ILE A 109 -6.92 -7.79 -1.47
C ILE A 109 -5.41 -7.79 -1.26
N ILE A 110 -4.84 -8.76 -0.53
CA ILE A 110 -3.39 -8.84 -0.30
C ILE A 110 -2.61 -9.04 -1.61
N ARG A 111 -3.28 -9.52 -2.66
CA ARG A 111 -2.72 -9.71 -4.01
C ARG A 111 -2.74 -8.44 -4.85
N ASP A 112 -3.54 -7.44 -4.45
CA ASP A 112 -3.63 -6.16 -5.14
C ASP A 112 -2.52 -5.23 -4.67
N THR A 113 -2.00 -4.41 -5.59
CA THR A 113 -1.04 -3.34 -5.29
C THR A 113 -1.74 -1.99 -5.42
N TYR A 114 -1.67 -1.17 -4.37
CA TYR A 114 -2.33 0.13 -4.25
C TYR A 114 -1.37 1.32 -4.23
N GLN A 115 -0.17 1.16 -4.78
CA GLN A 115 0.89 2.17 -4.71
C GLN A 115 0.80 3.25 -5.81
N SER A 116 0.14 2.95 -6.93
CA SER A 116 -0.10 3.94 -8.00
C SER A 116 -1.30 4.82 -7.66
N SER A 117 -1.44 5.97 -8.31
CA SER A 117 -2.61 6.84 -8.08
C SER A 117 -3.93 6.07 -8.29
N ARG A 118 -4.04 5.31 -9.39
CA ARG A 118 -5.21 4.47 -9.67
C ARG A 118 -5.45 3.44 -8.57
N GLY A 119 -4.39 2.82 -8.05
CA GLY A 119 -4.44 1.86 -6.95
C GLY A 119 -4.99 2.48 -5.68
N VAL A 120 -4.42 3.62 -5.26
CA VAL A 120 -4.87 4.40 -4.11
C VAL A 120 -6.34 4.78 -4.24
N GLU A 121 -6.73 5.36 -5.37
CA GLU A 121 -8.12 5.78 -5.61
C GLU A 121 -9.10 4.60 -5.54
N THR A 122 -8.70 3.45 -6.09
CA THR A 122 -9.52 2.23 -6.07
C THR A 122 -9.71 1.74 -4.63
N ALA A 123 -8.63 1.64 -3.84
CA ALA A 123 -8.71 1.22 -2.44
C ALA A 123 -9.52 2.19 -1.57
N LEU A 124 -9.34 3.50 -1.75
CA LEU A 124 -10.11 4.51 -1.02
C LEU A 124 -11.61 4.45 -1.37
N LYS A 125 -11.97 4.18 -2.64
CA LYS A 125 -13.36 3.94 -3.02
C LYS A 125 -13.92 2.64 -2.46
N MET A 126 -13.11 1.59 -2.29
CA MET A 126 -13.50 0.37 -1.56
C MET A 126 -13.78 0.66 -0.09
N CYS A 127 -13.14 1.68 0.48
CA CYS A 127 -13.42 2.20 1.83
C CYS A 127 -14.60 3.18 1.89
N GLY A 128 -15.26 3.48 0.76
CA GLY A 128 -16.40 4.40 0.71
C GLY A 128 -16.05 5.87 0.50
N VAL A 129 -14.78 6.21 0.24
CA VAL A 129 -14.35 7.59 0.01
C VAL A 129 -14.59 8.00 -1.45
N SER A 130 -15.45 8.99 -1.66
CA SER A 130 -15.54 9.75 -2.92
C SER A 130 -14.59 10.94 -2.92
N ASP A 131 -14.21 11.38 -4.11
CA ASP A 131 -13.43 12.61 -4.35
C ASP A 131 -12.12 12.69 -3.56
N CYS A 132 -11.47 11.53 -3.37
CA CYS A 132 -10.28 11.39 -2.53
C CYS A 132 -9.19 12.43 -2.86
N TRP A 133 -8.90 12.66 -4.13
CA TRP A 133 -7.85 13.59 -4.54
C TRP A 133 -8.11 15.04 -4.16
N SER A 134 -9.37 15.48 -4.19
CA SER A 134 -9.72 16.84 -3.75
C SER A 134 -9.58 16.98 -2.24
N LYS A 135 -9.95 15.94 -1.48
CA LYS A 135 -9.78 15.88 -0.03
C LYS A 135 -8.29 15.86 0.36
N LEU A 136 -7.50 15.00 -0.29
CA LEU A 136 -6.05 14.91 -0.09
C LEU A 136 -5.34 16.21 -0.47
N GLY A 137 -5.69 16.83 -1.59
CA GLY A 137 -5.11 18.12 -1.99
C GLY A 137 -5.40 19.24 -1.00
N SER A 138 -6.62 19.26 -0.44
CA SER A 138 -6.99 20.24 0.60
C SER A 138 -6.21 20.01 1.90
N ASP A 139 -5.99 18.75 2.28
CA ASP A 139 -5.31 18.37 3.51
C ASP A 139 -3.78 18.54 3.43
N LEU A 140 -3.17 18.22 2.29
CA LEU A 140 -1.73 18.38 2.04
C LEU A 140 -1.32 19.79 1.60
N GLY A 141 -2.28 20.62 1.18
CA GLY A 141 -1.99 21.92 0.56
C GLY A 141 -1.36 21.79 -0.83
N GLU A 142 -1.53 20.65 -1.50
CA GLU A 142 -0.97 20.33 -2.80
C GLU A 142 -2.05 20.25 -3.88
N LYS A 143 -1.68 20.54 -5.13
CA LYS A 143 -2.60 20.32 -6.25
C LYS A 143 -2.79 18.83 -6.48
N LYS A 144 -4.02 18.44 -6.84
CA LYS A 144 -4.36 17.06 -7.23
C LYS A 144 -3.40 16.46 -8.26
N SER A 145 -3.01 17.24 -9.29
CA SER A 145 -2.08 16.79 -10.33
C SER A 145 -0.74 16.38 -9.73
N ASP A 146 -0.22 17.21 -8.82
CA ASP A 146 1.12 17.08 -8.27
C ASP A 146 1.19 15.84 -7.38
N ILE A 147 0.16 15.61 -6.55
CA ILE A 147 0.01 14.37 -5.75
C ILE A 147 -0.01 13.13 -6.66
N ILE A 148 -0.79 13.16 -7.73
CA ILE A 148 -0.94 12.04 -8.66
C ILE A 148 0.38 11.73 -9.37
N ASP A 149 1.07 12.77 -9.84
CA ASP A 149 2.34 12.65 -10.55
C ASP A 149 3.45 12.16 -9.62
N HIS A 150 3.48 12.64 -8.37
CA HIS A 150 4.40 12.17 -7.34
C HIS A 150 4.18 10.69 -7.04
N LEU A 151 2.95 10.26 -6.75
CA LEU A 151 2.63 8.84 -6.50
C LEU A 151 3.05 7.94 -7.65
N ASN A 152 2.75 8.33 -8.88
CA ASN A 152 3.09 7.53 -10.06
C ASN A 152 4.61 7.46 -10.26
N THR A 153 5.34 8.54 -9.98
CA THR A 153 6.81 8.57 -9.99
C THR A 153 7.38 7.64 -8.91
N LEU A 154 6.82 7.68 -7.70
CA LEU A 154 7.20 6.79 -6.60
C LEU A 154 6.98 5.32 -6.96
N ALA A 155 5.79 4.96 -7.44
CA ALA A 155 5.44 3.60 -7.83
C ALA A 155 6.30 3.09 -9.00
N HIS A 156 6.51 3.93 -10.03
CA HIS A 156 7.37 3.60 -11.16
C HIS A 156 8.80 3.32 -10.69
N ARG A 157 9.34 4.19 -9.82
CA ARG A 157 10.70 4.01 -9.32
C ARG A 157 10.86 2.79 -8.42
N ARG A 158 9.86 2.49 -7.57
CA ARG A 158 9.83 1.23 -6.81
C ARG A 158 9.87 0.02 -7.74
N ASN A 159 9.10 0.04 -8.83
CA ASN A 159 9.09 -1.07 -9.79
C ASN A 159 10.45 -1.24 -10.46
N ALA A 160 11.11 -0.14 -10.84
CA ALA A 160 12.48 -0.21 -11.37
C ALA A 160 13.47 -0.81 -10.35
N ILE A 161 13.38 -0.42 -9.07
CA ILE A 161 14.22 -0.99 -8.00
C ILE A 161 13.98 -2.49 -7.83
N VAL A 162 12.73 -2.89 -7.64
CA VAL A 162 12.37 -4.28 -7.26
C VAL A 162 12.49 -5.25 -8.44
N HIS A 163 12.13 -4.83 -9.65
CA HIS A 163 12.11 -5.73 -10.81
C HIS A 163 13.37 -5.67 -11.68
N GLU A 164 14.09 -4.54 -11.65
CA GLU A 164 15.22 -4.30 -12.56
C GLU A 164 16.51 -3.91 -11.83
N GLY A 165 16.54 -3.95 -10.50
CA GLY A 165 17.70 -3.53 -9.71
C GLY A 165 18.01 -2.03 -9.86
N ASP A 166 17.06 -1.23 -10.34
CA ASP A 166 17.22 0.21 -10.60
C ASP A 166 18.24 0.55 -11.70
N ILE A 167 18.42 -0.36 -12.66
CA ILE A 167 19.36 -0.20 -13.78
C ILE A 167 18.87 0.90 -14.74
N GLN A 168 19.81 1.74 -15.21
CA GLN A 168 19.55 2.71 -16.27
C GLN A 168 19.34 2.00 -17.61
N ARG A 169 18.11 2.07 -18.13
CA ARG A 169 17.81 1.58 -19.48
C ARG A 169 18.51 2.45 -20.53
N LYS A 170 19.47 1.86 -21.25
CA LYS A 170 20.15 2.45 -22.40
C LYS A 170 19.98 1.52 -23.60
N SER A 171 19.90 2.06 -24.81
CA SER A 171 19.68 1.26 -26.03
C SER A 171 20.86 0.34 -26.37
N LYS A 172 22.09 0.73 -26.01
CA LYS A 172 23.32 -0.04 -26.17
C LYS A 172 24.26 0.18 -24.97
N PRO A 173 24.04 -0.48 -23.83
CA PRO A 173 24.88 -0.30 -22.65
C PRO A 173 26.18 -1.10 -22.81
N HIS A 174 27.32 -0.43 -22.66
CA HIS A 174 28.63 -1.10 -22.53
C HIS A 174 28.94 -1.50 -21.07
N HIS A 175 28.30 -0.86 -20.10
CA HIS A 175 28.42 -1.13 -18.66
C HIS A 175 27.08 -0.99 -17.95
N ILE A 176 26.88 -1.78 -16.90
CA ILE A 176 25.70 -1.66 -16.02
C ILE A 176 25.88 -0.37 -15.20
N THR A 177 24.88 0.50 -15.29
CA THR A 177 24.81 1.73 -14.51
C THR A 177 23.45 1.78 -13.84
N HIS A 178 23.40 2.25 -12.61
CA HIS A 178 22.17 2.39 -11.86
C HIS A 178 21.72 3.84 -11.84
N GLN A 179 20.42 4.03 -11.65
CA GLN A 179 19.89 5.36 -11.47
C GLN A 179 20.43 5.97 -10.15
N PRO A 180 20.85 7.24 -10.15
CA PRO A 180 21.35 7.90 -8.95
C PRO A 180 20.23 8.08 -7.93
N LEU A 181 20.61 8.14 -6.65
CA LEU A 181 19.70 8.32 -5.53
C LEU A 181 20.43 9.02 -4.37
N LYS A 182 20.06 10.27 -4.09
CA LYS A 182 20.67 11.06 -3.01
C LYS A 182 19.96 10.80 -1.69
N ARG A 183 20.69 10.93 -0.59
CA ARG A 183 20.12 10.80 0.75
C ARG A 183 18.99 11.79 0.99
N THR A 184 19.22 13.07 0.68
CA THR A 184 18.22 14.14 0.85
C THR A 184 16.93 13.88 0.07
N GLU A 185 17.02 13.27 -1.11
CA GLU A 185 15.85 12.91 -1.91
C GLU A 185 15.00 11.85 -1.20
N ILE A 186 15.64 10.87 -0.54
CA ILE A 186 14.92 9.83 0.20
C ILE A 186 14.37 10.34 1.51
N ASP A 187 15.09 11.20 2.22
CA ASP A 187 14.56 11.81 3.46
C ASP A 187 13.30 12.62 3.17
N ASN A 188 13.32 13.43 2.09
CA ASN A 188 12.15 14.20 1.64
C ASN A 188 11.01 13.27 1.19
N GLU A 189 11.32 12.19 0.46
CA GLU A 189 10.33 11.21 0.03
C GLU A 189 9.65 10.52 1.23
N LEU A 190 10.41 10.12 2.25
CA LEU A 190 9.86 9.50 3.45
C LEU A 190 9.01 10.47 4.28
N ALA A 191 9.37 11.74 4.32
CA ALA A 191 8.56 12.78 4.94
C ALA A 191 7.24 12.97 4.19
N TRP A 192 7.31 13.15 2.86
CA TRP A 192 6.11 13.31 2.04
C TRP A 192 5.18 12.10 2.12
N VAL A 193 5.70 10.86 2.05
CA VAL A 193 4.86 9.65 2.17
C VAL A 193 4.22 9.54 3.55
N ARG A 194 4.91 9.98 4.62
CA ARG A 194 4.33 10.03 5.97
C ARG A 194 3.14 10.99 6.00
N ASP A 195 3.32 12.21 5.53
CA ASP A 195 2.25 13.22 5.46
C ASP A 195 1.08 12.72 4.61
N PHE A 196 1.38 12.05 3.49
CA PHE A 196 0.39 11.46 2.59
C PHE A 196 -0.43 10.35 3.28
N VAL A 197 0.21 9.43 4.02
CA VAL A 197 -0.48 8.36 4.75
C VAL A 197 -1.32 8.93 5.90
N GLU A 198 -0.82 9.94 6.60
CA GLU A 198 -1.57 10.64 7.64
C GLU A 198 -2.80 11.37 7.06
N ALA A 199 -2.64 12.03 5.91
CA ALA A 199 -3.74 12.66 5.17
C ALA A 199 -4.80 11.63 4.75
N MET A 200 -4.37 10.48 4.20
CA MET A 200 -5.29 9.37 3.91
C MET A 200 -6.04 8.90 5.16
N SER A 201 -5.38 8.83 6.32
CA SER A 201 -6.03 8.43 7.58
C SER A 201 -7.07 9.43 8.08
N ARG A 202 -6.99 10.71 7.70
CA ARG A 202 -7.96 11.74 8.09
C ARG A 202 -9.24 11.72 7.25
N ILE A 203 -9.15 11.25 6.00
CA ILE A 203 -10.27 11.32 5.04
C ILE A 203 -11.10 10.04 4.93
N VAL A 204 -10.78 9.04 5.76
CA VAL A 204 -11.20 7.63 5.61
C VAL A 204 -11.92 7.11 6.84
#